data_AF-A0A351YV52-F1
#
_entry.id   AF-A0A351YV52-F1
#
_cell.length_a   1.000
_cell.length_b   1.000
_cell.length_c   1.000
_cell.angle_alpha   90.00
_cell.angle_beta   90.00
_cell.angle_gamma   90.00
#
_symmetry.space_group_name_H-M   'P 1'
#
loop_
_entity.id
_entity.type
_entity.pdbx_description
1 polymer ?
#
loop_
_entity_poly.entity_id
_entity_poly.type
_entity_poly.pdbx_seq_one_letter_code
_entity_poly.pdbx_strand_id
1 'polypeptide(L)' 'MGGETEKLFTSYFRDYLEQTFYDDLNPRSEVPKDFALQFFTGSFCETIKWWINSRMKMPPEEVVENYQKLIKLL' A
#
# COMPACT_ATOMS: atom_id res chain seq x y z
N MET A 1 6.49 -26.22 -1.56
CA MET A 1 7.29 -25.73 -0.41
C MET A 1 7.65 -24.24 -0.59
N GLY A 2 6.65 -23.36 -0.75
CA GLY A 2 6.88 -21.92 -0.94
C GLY A 2 6.06 -20.99 -0.05
N GLY A 3 5.04 -21.53 0.64
CA GLY A 3 4.05 -20.71 1.35
C GLY A 3 4.55 -20.03 2.64
N GLU A 4 5.63 -20.50 3.27
CA GLU A 4 6.17 -19.87 4.48
C GLU A 4 7.04 -18.65 4.14
N THR A 5 7.91 -18.77 3.13
CA THR A 5 8.71 -17.64 2.63
C THR A 5 7.84 -16.56 2.00
N GLU A 6 6.81 -16.94 1.26
CA GLU A 6 5.84 -15.99 0.69
C GLU A 6 5.05 -15.23 1.77
N LYS A 7 4.62 -15.93 2.84
CA LYS A 7 3.96 -15.30 3.99
C LYS A 7 4.89 -14.35 4.73
N LEU A 8 6.15 -14.75 4.96
CA LEU A 8 7.16 -13.92 5.62
C LEU A 8 7.51 -12.67 4.80
N PHE A 9 7.67 -12.82 3.48
CA PHE A 9 7.89 -11.69 2.59
C PHE A 9 6.69 -10.74 2.61
N THR A 10 5.47 -11.28 2.56
CA THR A 10 4.24 -10.47 2.58
C THR A 10 4.07 -9.73 3.91
N SER A 11 4.39 -10.35 5.05
CA SER A 11 4.33 -9.66 6.35
C SER A 11 5.41 -8.59 6.46
N TYR A 12 6.65 -8.90 6.08
CA TYR A 12 7.73 -7.92 6.08
C TYR A 12 7.45 -6.73 5.16
N PHE A 13 6.93 -6.99 3.96
CA PHE A 13 6.56 -5.96 3.00
C PHE A 13 5.40 -5.10 3.53
N ARG A 14 4.42 -5.71 4.20
CA ARG A 14 3.33 -5.01 4.89
C ARG A 14 3.87 -4.09 5.98
N ASP A 15 4.72 -4.60 6.86
CA ASP A 15 5.30 -3.84 7.98
C ASP A 15 6.15 -2.66 7.46
N TYR A 16 6.90 -2.86 6.38
CA TYR A 16 7.67 -1.80 5.72
C TYR A 16 6.77 -0.70 5.16
N LEU A 17 5.66 -1.07 4.51
CA LEU A 17 4.69 -0.11 4.01
C LEU A 17 4.00 0.65 5.13
N GLU A 18 3.64 -0.03 6.22
CA GLU A 18 3.07 0.62 7.40
C GLU A 18 4.02 1.68 7.96
N GLN A 19 5.30 1.34 8.14
CA GLN A 19 6.29 2.33 8.60
C GLN A 19 6.42 3.51 7.62
N THR A 20 6.47 3.23 6.33
CA THR A 20 6.57 4.27 5.29
C THR A 20 5.38 5.23 5.33
N PHE A 21 4.15 4.70 5.44
CA PHE A 21 2.95 5.54 5.52
C PHE A 21 2.82 6.24 6.87
N TYR A 22 3.27 5.62 7.97
CA TYR A 22 3.13 6.17 9.32
C TYR A 22 3.73 7.57 9.48
N ASP A 23 4.84 7.82 8.77
CA ASP A 23 5.56 9.09 8.76
C ASP A 23 4.85 10.17 7.90
N ASP A 24 4.12 9.74 6.87
CA ASP A 24 3.36 10.62 5.96
C ASP A 24 1.93 10.91 6.47
N LEU A 25 1.43 10.15 7.44
CA LEU A 25 0.10 10.34 8.01
C LEU A 25 0.02 11.66 8.79
N ASN A 26 -0.80 12.59 8.29
CA ASN A 26 -1.07 13.85 8.97
C ASN A 26 -1.76 13.61 10.33
N PRO A 27 -1.16 14.02 11.46
CA PRO A 27 -1.73 13.84 12.79
C PRO A 27 -3.01 14.65 13.05
N ARG A 28 -3.39 15.55 12.13
CA ARG A 28 -4.62 16.35 12.18
C ARG A 28 -5.79 15.75 11.40
N SER A 29 -5.66 14.52 10.90
CA SER A 29 -6.76 13.80 10.25
C SER A 29 -7.91 13.56 11.22
N GLU A 30 -9.15 13.72 10.76
CA GLU A 30 -10.36 13.28 11.49
C GLU A 30 -10.47 11.76 11.56
N VAL A 31 -9.66 11.04 10.78
CA VAL A 31 -9.62 9.57 10.72
C VAL A 31 -8.59 9.02 11.72
N PRO A 32 -8.95 8.00 12.53
CA PRO A 32 -8.01 7.32 13.41
C PRO A 32 -6.76 6.81 12.66
N LYS A 33 -5.58 6.99 13.28
CA LYS A 33 -4.29 6.71 12.64
C LYS A 33 -4.13 5.24 12.25
N ASP A 34 -4.59 4.32 13.10
CA ASP A 34 -4.60 2.88 12.87
C ASP A 34 -5.51 2.47 11.71
N PHE A 35 -6.69 3.08 11.61
CA PHE A 35 -7.61 2.87 10.48
C PHE A 35 -6.99 3.37 9.17
N ALA A 36 -6.42 4.57 9.16
CA ALA A 36 -5.74 5.12 8.00
C ALA A 36 -4.58 4.22 7.55
N LEU A 37 -3.76 3.77 8.50
CA LEU A 37 -2.64 2.87 8.25
C LEU A 37 -3.09 1.53 7.65
N GLN A 38 -4.13 0.91 8.22
CA GLN A 38 -4.72 -0.33 7.71
C GLN A 38 -5.26 -0.15 6.29
N PHE A 39 -5.93 0.97 6.01
CA PHE A 39 -6.47 1.29 4.70
C PHE A 39 -5.37 1.48 3.65
N PHE A 40 -4.35 2.30 3.93
CA PHE A 40 -3.27 2.57 2.96
C PHE A 40 -2.48 1.31 2.66
N THR A 41 -2.04 0.59 3.67
CA THR A 41 -1.28 -0.65 3.47
C THR A 41 -2.09 -1.71 2.73
N GLY A 42 -3.37 -1.88 3.07
CA GLY A 42 -4.26 -2.83 2.41
C GLY A 42 -4.53 -2.47 0.95
N SER A 43 -4.98 -1.25 0.70
CA SER A 43 -5.31 -0.77 -0.65
C SER A 43 -4.09 -0.71 -1.57
N PHE A 44 -2.91 -0.38 -1.05
CA PHE A 44 -1.67 -0.41 -1.83
C PHE A 44 -1.30 -1.84 -2.23
N CYS A 45 -1.33 -2.79 -1.29
CA CYS A 45 -1.11 -4.21 -1.60
C CYS A 45 -2.04 -4.72 -2.71
N GLU A 46 -3.33 -4.41 -2.64
CA GLU A 46 -4.30 -4.79 -3.67
C GLU A 46 -4.04 -4.08 -5.01
N THR A 47 -3.58 -2.83 -4.99
CA THR A 47 -3.18 -2.09 -6.19
C THR A 47 -2.01 -2.78 -6.90
N ILE A 48 -0.99 -3.20 -6.16
CA ILE A 48 0.15 -3.94 -6.72
C ILE A 48 -0.28 -5.30 -7.29
N LYS A 49 -1.13 -6.04 -6.57
CA LYS A 49 -1.70 -7.31 -7.08
C LYS A 49 -2.44 -7.10 -8.39
N TRP A 50 -3.30 -6.08 -8.46
CA TRP A 50 -4.02 -5.72 -9.69
C TRP A 50 -3.05 -5.39 -10.82
N TRP A 51 -2.00 -4.60 -10.55
CA TRP A 51 -1.02 -4.19 -11.54
C TRP A 51 -0.25 -5.38 -12.13
N ILE A 52 0.20 -6.31 -11.28
CA ILE A 52 0.84 -7.57 -11.69
C ILE A 52 -0.11 -8.41 -12.54
N ASN A 53 -1.35 -8.61 -12.08
CA ASN A 53 -2.38 -9.37 -12.79
C ASN A 53 -2.78 -8.72 -14.12
N SER A 54 -2.62 -7.40 -14.23
CA SER A 54 -2.82 -6.63 -15.45
C SER A 54 -1.62 -6.69 -16.40
N ARG A 55 -0.63 -7.56 -16.15
CA ARG A 55 0.64 -7.67 -16.89
C ARG A 55 1.46 -6.39 -16.89
N MET A 56 1.39 -5.61 -15.81
CA MET A 56 2.16 -4.38 -15.64
C MET A 56 2.00 -3.41 -16.83
N LYS A 57 0.75 -3.23 -17.28
CA LYS A 57 0.38 -2.39 -18.45
C LYS A 57 0.84 -0.93 -18.37
N MET A 58 1.08 -0.44 -17.16
CA MET A 58 1.56 0.92 -16.89
C MET A 58 2.90 0.84 -16.15
N PRO A 59 3.79 1.84 -16.31
CA PRO A 59 4.99 1.95 -15.50
C PRO A 59 4.67 1.99 -14.00
N PRO A 60 5.51 1.42 -13.13
CA PRO A 60 5.28 1.42 -11.69
C PRO A 60 5.16 2.84 -11.11
N GLU A 61 5.87 3.82 -11.68
CA GLU A 61 5.81 5.22 -11.25
C GLU A 61 4.41 5.80 -11.48
N GLU A 62 3.77 5.46 -12.60
CA GLU A 62 2.41 5.91 -12.93
C GLU A 62 1.36 5.25 -12.00
N VAL A 63 1.58 4.00 -11.59
CA VAL A 63 0.73 3.33 -10.58
C VAL A 63 0.78 4.08 -9.26
N VAL A 64 2.00 4.39 -8.79
CA VAL A 64 2.21 5.09 -7.52
C VAL A 64 1.64 6.51 -7.58
N GLU A 65 1.86 7.24 -8.67
CA GLU A 65 1.33 8.59 -8.84
C GLU A 65 -0.21 8.61 -8.81
N ASN A 66 -0.85 7.68 -9.53
CA ASN A 66 -2.31 7.57 -9.53
C ASN A 66 -2.87 7.16 -8.17
N TYR A 67 -2.19 6.25 -7.46
CA TYR A 67 -2.55 5.87 -6.10
C TYR A 67 -2.49 7.08 -5.14
N GLN A 68 -1.40 7.85 -5.17
CA GLN A 68 -1.26 9.07 -4.36
C GLN A 68 -2.32 10.12 -4.70
N LYS A 69 -2.68 10.29 -5.98
CA LYS A 69 -3.77 11.18 -6.40
C LYS A 69 -5.10 10.76 -5.80
N LEU A 70 -5.44 9.46 -5.84
CA LEU A 70 -6.67 8.94 -5.26
C LEU A 70 -6.74 9.15 -3.74
N ILE A 71 -5.63 8.92 -3.03
CA ILE A 71 -5.57 9.15 -1.59
C ILE A 71 -5.82 10.62 -1.25
N LYS A 72 -5.21 11.55 -1.99
CA LYS A 72 -5.38 12.99 -1.74
C LYS A 72 -6.79 13.51 -2.02
N LEU A 73 -7.63 12.72 -2.68
CA LEU A 73 -9.04 13.04 -2.94
C LEU A 73 -9.99 12.55 -1.83
N LEU A 74 -9.51 11.68 -0.93
CA LEU A 74 -10.23 11.20 0.25
C LEU A 74 -9.95 12.14 1.44
#